data_AF-A0A832DK64-F1
#
_entry.id   AF-A0A832DK64-F1
#
_cell.length_a   1.000
_cell.length_b   1.000
_cell.length_c   1.000
_cell.angle_alpha   90.00
_cell.angle_beta   90.00
_cell.angle_gamma   90.00
#
_symmetry.space_group_name_H-M   'P 1'
#
loop_
_entity.id
_entity.type
_entity.pdbx_description
1 polymer ?
#
loop_
_entity_poly.entity_id
_entity_poly.type
_entity_poly.pdbx_seq_one_letter_code
_entity_poly.pdbx_strand_id
1 'polypeptide(L)'
;MKKSLYQQFKAEGFNFFIGVPCSGLKDFIKEAQDDRDNIYIPVPREDTAVAIAVGSYFTGKKPLVFMQNSGLGNVVNITTSLLQPYRIPIHFLISVRKKPFEHEFMYKITKKLIKVLGWYNNIFLIEAKDD
;
A
#
# COMPACT_ATOMS: atom_id res chain seq x y z
N MET A 1 12.43 12.41 -19.11
CA MET A 1 12.39 12.37 -17.62
C MET A 1 11.65 11.13 -17.18
N LYS A 2 12.13 10.41 -16.16
CA LYS A 2 11.44 9.24 -15.59
C LYS A 2 10.20 9.74 -14.83
N LYS A 3 9.01 9.19 -15.11
CA LYS A 3 7.78 9.53 -14.38
C LYS A 3 7.94 9.16 -12.90
N SER A 4 7.39 9.97 -11.99
CA SER A 4 7.34 9.63 -10.56
C SER A 4 6.49 8.37 -10.34
N LEU A 5 6.61 7.78 -9.14
CA LEU A 5 5.84 6.59 -8.78
C LEU A 5 4.33 6.87 -8.80
N TYR A 6 3.92 8.05 -8.30
CA TYR A 6 2.52 8.46 -8.30
C TYR A 6 1.96 8.56 -9.73
N GLN A 7 2.70 9.21 -10.64
CA GLN A 7 2.30 9.34 -12.04
C GLN A 7 2.27 8.01 -12.78
N GLN A 8 3.08 7.03 -12.39
CA GLN A 8 3.00 5.66 -12.92
C GLN A 8 1.69 5.00 -12.50
N PHE A 9 1.33 5.04 -11.21
CA PHE A 9 0.06 4.46 -10.74
C PHE A 9 -1.18 5.19 -11.30
N LYS A 10 -1.15 6.52 -11.44
CA LYS A 10 -2.21 7.27 -12.11
C LYS A 10 -2.37 6.82 -13.57
N ALA A 11 -1.27 6.60 -14.29
CA ALA A 11 -1.30 6.09 -15.66
C ALA A 11 -1.82 4.64 -15.76
N GLU A 12 -1.64 3.84 -14.71
CA GLU A 12 -2.24 2.50 -14.58
C GLU A 12 -3.72 2.52 -14.16
N GLY A 13 -4.30 3.72 -13.97
CA GLY A 13 -5.71 3.93 -13.67
C GLY A 13 -6.07 3.90 -12.19
N PHE A 14 -5.09 3.85 -11.27
CA PHE A 14 -5.37 4.03 -9.85
C PHE A 14 -5.87 5.46 -9.59
N ASN A 15 -6.97 5.60 -8.86
CA ASN A 15 -7.63 6.89 -8.64
C ASN A 15 -8.11 7.10 -7.18
N PHE A 16 -7.75 6.17 -6.30
CA PHE A 16 -8.10 6.22 -4.88
C PHE A 16 -6.91 5.73 -4.06
N PHE A 17 -6.20 6.66 -3.42
CA PHE A 17 -4.97 6.41 -2.69
C PHE A 17 -5.26 6.55 -1.19
N ILE A 18 -5.07 5.47 -0.44
CA ILE A 18 -5.42 5.46 1.00
C ILE A 18 -4.36 4.69 1.78
N GLY A 19 -4.04 5.13 2.99
CA GLY A 19 -2.99 4.42 3.72
C GLY A 19 -2.46 5.14 4.94
N VAL A 20 -1.55 4.45 5.63
CA VAL A 20 -0.79 5.02 6.75
C VAL A 20 0.45 5.72 6.18
N PRO A 21 0.60 7.04 6.36
CA PRO A 21 1.76 7.78 5.86
C PRO A 21 3.08 7.23 6.42
N CYS A 22 4.10 7.12 5.57
CA CYS A 22 5.46 6.76 5.97
C CYS A 22 6.51 7.55 5.19
N SER A 23 7.68 7.76 5.79
CA SER A 23 8.76 8.57 5.19
C SER A 23 9.27 7.98 3.86
N GLY A 24 9.31 6.65 3.74
CA GLY A 24 9.69 5.96 2.51
C GLY A 24 8.76 6.19 1.31
N LEU A 25 7.59 6.82 1.53
CA LEU A 25 6.62 7.21 0.51
C LEU A 25 6.40 8.73 0.45
N LYS A 26 7.29 9.54 1.04
CA LYS A 26 7.09 10.99 1.17
C LYS A 26 6.79 11.69 -0.15
N ASP A 27 7.54 11.40 -1.21
CA ASP A 27 7.33 12.00 -2.53
C ASP A 27 5.99 11.57 -3.14
N PHE A 28 5.67 10.27 -3.05
CA PHE A 28 4.40 9.71 -3.50
C PHE A 28 3.20 10.35 -2.78
N ILE A 29 3.29 10.48 -1.45
CA ILE A 29 2.26 11.08 -0.60
C ILE A 29 2.06 12.54 -0.97
N LYS A 30 3.16 13.30 -1.13
CA LYS A 30 3.09 14.71 -1.50
C LYS A 30 2.39 14.90 -2.84
N GLU A 31 2.76 14.11 -3.86
CA GLU A 31 2.11 14.19 -5.17
C GLU A 31 0.63 13.77 -5.11
N ALA A 32 0.28 12.77 -4.31
CA ALA A 32 -1.11 12.36 -4.11
C ALA A 32 -1.95 13.41 -3.36
N GLN A 33 -1.33 14.16 -2.43
CA GLN A 33 -1.98 15.27 -1.72
C GLN A 33 -2.24 16.47 -2.62
N ASP A 34 -1.33 16.73 -3.57
CA ASP A 34 -1.42 17.88 -4.48
C ASP A 34 -2.36 17.62 -5.68
N ASP A 35 -2.71 16.36 -5.98
CA ASP A 35 -3.59 15.99 -7.10
C ASP A 35 -5.09 16.15 -6.75
N ARG A 36 -5.77 17.05 -7.47
CA ARG A 36 -7.19 17.34 -7.28
C ARG A 36 -8.13 16.41 -8.06
N ASP A 37 -7.61 15.63 -9.01
CA ASP A 37 -8.43 14.73 -9.84
C ASP A 37 -8.71 13.39 -9.15
N ASN A 38 -7.87 13.04 -8.17
CA ASN A 38 -7.88 11.75 -7.49
C ASN A 38 -8.13 11.91 -6.00
N ILE A 39 -8.49 10.80 -5.35
CA ILE A 39 -8.75 10.80 -3.92
C ILE A 39 -7.48 10.37 -3.17
N TYR A 40 -7.09 11.15 -2.17
CA TYR A 40 -6.06 10.80 -1.21
C TYR A 40 -6.64 10.86 0.22
N ILE A 41 -6.50 9.77 0.99
CA ILE A 41 -6.98 9.69 2.37
C ILE A 41 -5.88 9.10 3.29
N PRO A 42 -5.31 9.87 4.23
CA PRO A 42 -4.47 9.31 5.27
C PRO A 42 -5.34 8.66 6.35
N VAL A 43 -4.94 7.50 6.86
CA VAL A 43 -5.62 6.81 7.97
C VAL A 43 -4.64 6.38 9.05
N PRO A 44 -5.09 6.18 10.30
CA PRO A 44 -4.19 5.82 11.40
C PRO A 44 -3.80 4.34 11.43
N ARG A 45 -4.49 3.47 10.67
CA ARG A 45 -4.26 2.02 10.66
C ARG A 45 -4.44 1.42 9.27
N GLU A 46 -3.62 0.43 8.93
CA GLU A 46 -3.63 -0.21 7.62
C GLU A 46 -4.87 -1.07 7.39
N ASP A 47 -5.41 -1.73 8.42
CA ASP A 47 -6.65 -2.51 8.32
C ASP A 47 -7.85 -1.64 7.97
N THR A 48 -7.97 -0.46 8.58
CA THR A 48 -8.95 0.57 8.21
C THR A 48 -8.76 1.03 6.76
N ALA A 49 -7.51 1.21 6.31
CA ALA A 49 -7.21 1.58 4.93
C ALA A 49 -7.75 0.53 3.95
N VAL A 50 -7.53 -0.76 4.25
CA VAL A 50 -8.01 -1.88 3.44
C VAL A 50 -9.54 -1.94 3.43
N ALA A 51 -10.20 -1.79 4.58
CA ALA A 51 -11.66 -1.80 4.66
C ALA A 51 -12.30 -0.68 3.82
N ILE A 52 -11.77 0.54 3.90
CA ILE A 52 -12.26 1.67 3.10
C ILE A 52 -11.95 1.46 1.61
N ALA A 53 -10.77 0.91 1.27
CA ALA A 53 -10.43 0.57 -0.10
C ALA A 53 -11.39 -0.47 -0.70
N VAL A 54 -11.82 -1.46 0.09
CA VAL A 54 -12.87 -2.41 -0.34
C VAL A 54 -14.17 -1.69 -0.66
N GLY A 55 -14.60 -0.76 0.20
CA GLY A 55 -15.78 0.07 -0.07
C GLY A 55 -15.64 0.87 -1.36
N SER A 56 -14.51 1.55 -1.56
CA SER A 56 -14.29 2.37 -2.77
C SER A 56 -14.22 1.52 -4.04
N TYR A 57 -13.65 0.31 -3.97
CA TYR A 57 -13.65 -0.65 -5.06
C TYR A 57 -15.07 -0.97 -5.55
N PHE A 58 -16.01 -1.21 -4.63
CA PHE A 58 -17.41 -1.47 -4.99
C PHE A 58 -18.15 -0.27 -5.57
N THR A 59 -17.61 0.95 -5.42
CA THR A 59 -18.12 2.15 -6.09
C THR A 59 -17.49 2.41 -7.47
N GLY A 60 -16.71 1.46 -7.99
CA GLY A 60 -16.05 1.55 -9.29
C GLY A 60 -14.71 2.30 -9.27
N LYS A 61 -14.15 2.58 -8.08
CA LYS A 61 -12.79 3.13 -7.96
C LYS A 61 -11.75 2.02 -8.10
N LYS A 62 -10.52 2.40 -8.43
CA LYS A 62 -9.35 1.51 -8.43
C LYS A 62 -8.41 1.92 -7.30
N PRO A 63 -8.58 1.33 -6.10
CA PRO A 63 -7.82 1.75 -4.94
C PRO A 63 -6.41 1.17 -4.89
N LEU A 64 -5.48 1.97 -4.37
CA LEU A 64 -4.14 1.58 -3.98
C LEU A 64 -3.97 1.89 -2.50
N VAL A 65 -3.76 0.85 -1.70
CA VAL A 65 -3.48 0.99 -0.26
C VAL A 65 -1.99 1.13 -0.07
N PHE A 66 -1.52 2.23 0.50
CA PHE A 66 -0.10 2.43 0.77
C PHE A 66 0.25 2.23 2.25
N MET A 67 1.40 1.62 2.51
CA MET A 67 1.90 1.34 3.86
C MET A 67 3.41 1.08 3.86
N GLN A 68 4.01 0.99 5.04
CA GLN A 68 5.34 0.38 5.20
C GLN A 68 5.21 -1.14 5.44
N ASN A 69 6.33 -1.86 5.36
CA ASN A 69 6.37 -3.32 5.53
C ASN A 69 5.90 -3.83 6.91
N SER A 70 5.99 -3.06 7.99
CA SER A 70 5.37 -3.44 9.28
C SER A 70 3.84 -3.50 9.18
N GLY A 71 3.24 -2.60 8.40
CA GLY A 71 1.80 -2.57 8.11
C GLY A 71 1.30 -3.82 7.41
N LEU A 72 2.16 -4.51 6.65
CA LEU A 72 1.83 -5.82 6.06
C LEU A 72 1.44 -6.84 7.14
N GLY A 73 2.09 -6.80 8.31
CA GLY A 73 1.75 -7.64 9.46
C GLY A 73 0.35 -7.34 10.01
N ASN A 74 -0.04 -6.06 10.04
CA ASN A 74 -1.35 -5.62 10.52
C ASN A 74 -2.48 -6.06 9.60
N VAL A 75 -2.24 -6.13 8.29
CA VAL A 75 -3.28 -6.47 7.30
C VAL A 75 -3.37 -7.95 6.96
N VAL A 76 -2.62 -8.83 7.64
CA VAL A 76 -2.69 -10.30 7.43
C VAL A 76 -4.13 -10.77 7.56
N ASN A 77 -4.79 -10.46 8.68
CA ASN A 77 -6.14 -10.98 8.96
C ASN A 77 -7.17 -10.47 7.94
N ILE A 78 -7.21 -9.18 7.63
CA ILE A 78 -8.18 -8.64 6.66
C ILE A 78 -7.90 -9.12 5.24
N THR A 79 -6.63 -9.37 4.89
CA THR A 79 -6.28 -9.97 3.60
C THR A 79 -6.83 -11.39 3.50
N THR A 80 -6.64 -12.22 4.52
CA THR A 80 -7.03 -13.64 4.49
C THR A 80 -8.51 -13.88 4.79
N SER A 81 -9.18 -12.98 5.51
CA SER A 81 -10.61 -13.12 5.88
C SER A 81 -11.57 -12.34 4.98
N LEU A 82 -11.10 -11.28 4.30
CA LEU A 82 -11.94 -10.43 3.44
C LEU A 82 -11.44 -10.37 2.00
N LEU A 83 -10.17 -10.07 1.75
CA LEU A 83 -9.73 -9.88 0.36
C LEU A 83 -9.69 -11.19 -0.42
N GLN A 84 -9.07 -12.22 0.15
CA GLN A 84 -8.87 -13.51 -0.52
C GLN A 84 -10.15 -14.31 -0.73
N PRO A 85 -11.00 -14.56 0.31
CA PRO A 85 -12.18 -15.41 0.15
C PRO A 85 -13.18 -14.84 -0.85
N TYR A 86 -13.28 -13.50 -0.89
CA TYR A 86 -14.19 -12.77 -1.77
C TYR A 86 -13.53 -12.28 -3.06
N ARG A 87 -12.26 -12.62 -3.29
CA ARG A 87 -11.49 -12.27 -4.50
C ARG A 87 -11.50 -10.77 -4.82
N ILE A 88 -11.41 -9.92 -3.80
CA ILE A 88 -11.43 -8.46 -3.94
C ILE A 88 -10.00 -7.96 -4.22
N PRO A 89 -9.70 -7.41 -5.41
CA PRO A 89 -8.34 -7.14 -5.87
C PRO A 89 -7.79 -5.80 -5.37
N ILE A 90 -7.68 -5.63 -4.05
CA ILE A 90 -7.06 -4.44 -3.46
C ILE A 90 -5.54 -4.54 -3.59
N HIS A 91 -4.94 -3.53 -4.21
CA HIS A 91 -3.50 -3.46 -4.43
C HIS A 91 -2.81 -2.74 -3.27
N PHE A 92 -1.66 -3.25 -2.85
CA PHE A 92 -0.83 -2.69 -1.79
C PHE A 92 0.46 -2.11 -2.37
N LEU A 93 0.75 -0.85 -2.07
CA LEU A 93 2.08 -0.26 -2.24
C LEU A 93 2.81 -0.31 -0.89
N ILE A 94 3.86 -1.11 -0.82
CA ILE A 94 4.60 -1.34 0.42
C ILE A 94 6.01 -0.77 0.28
N SER A 95 6.32 0.22 1.13
CA SER A 95 7.69 0.67 1.33
C SER A 95 8.40 -0.25 2.31
N VAL A 96 9.44 -0.94 1.82
CA VAL A 96 10.24 -1.89 2.58
C VAL A 96 11.36 -1.14 3.29
N ARG A 97 11.31 -1.12 4.62
CA ARG A 97 12.31 -0.46 5.47
C ARG A 97 13.19 -1.48 6.15
N LYS A 98 14.50 -1.22 6.15
CA LYS A 98 15.50 -2.02 6.86
C LYS A 98 15.97 -1.37 8.17
N LYS A 99 15.95 -0.03 8.22
CA LYS A 99 16.42 0.79 9.34
C LYS A 99 15.34 1.75 9.84
N PRO A 100 15.48 2.26 11.08
CA PRO A 100 16.34 1.77 12.18
C PRO A 100 16.02 0.33 12.64
N PHE A 101 16.71 -0.17 13.68
CA PHE A 101 16.77 -1.60 14.04
C PHE A 101 15.39 -2.24 14.27
N GLU A 102 14.40 -1.46 14.69
CA GLU A 102 13.01 -1.91 14.86
C GLU A 102 12.36 -2.40 13.56
N HIS A 103 12.87 -1.99 12.39
CA HIS A 103 12.37 -2.43 11.08
C HIS A 103 13.08 -3.68 10.56
N GLU A 104 14.21 -4.08 11.14
CA GLU A 104 15.09 -5.13 10.59
C GLU A 104 14.41 -6.50 10.53
N PHE A 105 13.64 -6.86 11.55
CA PHE A 105 12.92 -8.15 11.55
C PHE A 105 11.83 -8.19 10.49
N MET A 106 11.03 -7.12 10.40
CA MET A 106 10.02 -7.01 9.35
C MET A 106 10.67 -7.06 7.96
N TYR A 107 11.79 -6.37 7.74
CA TYR A 107 12.58 -6.45 6.52
C TYR A 107 12.91 -7.89 6.13
N LYS A 108 13.49 -8.66 7.05
CA LYS A 108 13.91 -10.06 6.82
C LYS A 108 12.74 -10.98 6.44
N ILE A 109 11.56 -10.74 6.99
CA ILE A 109 10.40 -11.62 6.77
C ILE A 109 9.43 -11.14 5.68
N THR A 110 9.49 -9.87 5.24
CA THR A 110 8.49 -9.27 4.34
C THR A 110 8.21 -10.13 3.11
N LYS A 111 9.25 -10.50 2.36
CA LYS A 111 9.09 -11.33 1.14
C LYS A 111 8.56 -12.73 1.44
N LYS A 112 8.94 -13.32 2.59
CA LYS A 112 8.43 -14.62 3.03
C LYS A 112 6.95 -14.52 3.39
N LEU A 113 6.55 -13.47 4.10
CA LEU A 113 5.16 -13.22 4.47
C LEU A 113 4.28 -13.06 3.22
N ILE A 114 4.73 -12.29 2.23
CA ILE A 114 4.02 -12.14 0.95
C ILE A 114 3.85 -13.49 0.24
N LYS A 115 4.91 -14.31 0.24
CA LYS A 115 4.88 -15.64 -0.35
C LYS A 115 3.88 -16.56 0.37
N VAL A 116 3.87 -16.55 1.70
CA VAL A 116 2.92 -17.34 2.51
C VAL A 116 1.49 -16.87 2.31
N LEU A 117 1.28 -15.55 2.25
CA LEU A 117 -0.04 -14.99 1.95
C LEU A 117 -0.52 -15.36 0.55
N GLY A 118 0.37 -15.53 -0.44
CA GLY A 118 -0.05 -15.77 -1.82
C GLY A 118 -0.70 -14.55 -2.49
N TRP A 119 -0.47 -13.34 -1.97
CA TRP A 119 -1.05 -12.09 -2.45
C TRP A 119 -0.13 -11.31 -3.42
N TYR A 120 0.70 -12.02 -4.18
CA TYR A 120 1.82 -11.44 -4.94
C TYR A 120 1.40 -10.53 -6.10
N ASN A 121 0.32 -10.86 -6.81
CA ASN A 121 -0.16 -10.06 -7.95
C ASN A 121 -0.74 -8.70 -7.54
N ASN A 122 -1.04 -8.53 -6.26
CA ASN A 122 -1.66 -7.33 -5.71
C ASN A 122 -0.68 -6.52 -4.85
N ILE A 123 0.63 -6.77 -4.95
CA ILE A 123 1.64 -6.08 -4.13
C ILE A 123 2.71 -5.44 -5.01
N PHE A 124 2.88 -4.13 -4.83
CA PHE A 124 4.02 -3.37 -5.32
C PHE A 124 4.99 -3.14 -4.17
N LEU A 125 6.24 -3.56 -4.34
CA LEU A 125 7.30 -3.32 -3.37
C LEU A 125 8.21 -2.20 -3.86
N ILE A 126 8.50 -1.25 -2.99
CA ILE A 126 9.60 -0.31 -3.19
C ILE A 126 10.55 -0.40 -1.99
N GLU A 127 11.85 -0.29 -2.24
CA GLU A 127 12.82 -0.12 -1.17
C GLU A 127 12.74 1.34 -0.69
N ALA A 128 12.60 1.55 0.62
CA ALA A 128 12.73 2.88 1.18
C ALA A 128 14.16 3.37 0.94
N LYS A 129 14.32 4.64 0.53
CA LYS A 129 15.63 5.27 0.61
C LYS A 129 15.96 5.40 2.10
N ASP A 130 17.09 4.81 2.51
CA ASP A 130 17.61 5.00 3.86
C ASP A 130 17.95 6.49 3.99
N ASP A 131 17.08 7.27 4.65
CA ASP A 131 17.39 8.61 5.15
C ASP A 131 18.25 8.50 6.42
#